data_AF-A0A2A9P7A9-F1
#
_entry.id   AF-A0A2A9P7A9-F1
#
_cell.length_a   1.000
_cell.length_b   1.000
_cell.length_c   1.000
_cell.angle_alpha   90.00
_cell.angle_beta   90.00
_cell.angle_gamma   90.00
#
_symmetry.space_group_name_H-M   'P 1'
#
loop_
_entity.id
_entity.type
_entity.pdbx_description
1 polymer ?
#
loop_
_entity_poly.entity_id
_entity_poly.type
_entity_poly.pdbx_seq_one_letter_code
_entity_poly.pdbx_strand_id
1 'polypeptide(L)'
;MESPVTKRVPWSRLRAWIDEHEAEERQNGRPTTLTRTQLEALSRLVPFDQKEPDVSGGDFISLLLHLIQARRLPLPSFVDEAVLVPIDGHMMPKFRCVCSVAEYGSFPCLGLGVEEGWEAPVFQNKKDAKQYAAKYALQYLQQKICTPTAAKNGKKRATSTRPSPAPTPPNPPLRQQQGVSGSPCRSGGNSHSSSSRPNTGAAHDDDEGDLIIRKASECSVRMGFGTLEFVVEPDAELDMFFHARPVFSHGALVPAHVGLVTGVLGKKEARVQVAGKVLLWLEGQKKERATTFAHLFQGP
;
A
#
# COMPACT_ATOMS: atom_id res chain seq x y z
N MET A 1 36.68 35.80 8.65
CA MET A 1 37.50 35.30 7.53
C MET A 1 38.34 34.18 8.10
N GLU A 2 38.09 32.94 7.70
CA GLU A 2 38.95 31.81 8.10
C GLU A 2 40.09 31.67 7.09
N SER A 3 41.33 31.60 7.60
CA SER A 3 42.51 31.37 6.76
C SER A 3 42.57 29.91 6.32
N PRO A 4 42.68 29.60 5.01
CA PRO A 4 42.64 28.22 4.54
C PRO A 4 43.86 27.42 5.02
N VAL A 5 43.61 26.39 5.83
CA VAL A 5 44.66 25.54 6.43
C VAL A 5 45.15 24.50 5.42
N THR A 6 46.11 24.89 4.58
CA THR A 6 46.67 24.07 3.48
C THR A 6 47.62 22.96 3.95
N LYS A 7 47.08 21.96 4.65
CA LYS A 7 47.79 20.70 4.94
C LYS A 7 47.80 19.78 3.71
N ARG A 8 48.97 19.21 3.37
CA ARG A 8 49.12 18.29 2.24
C ARG A 8 48.51 16.91 2.58
N VAL A 9 47.42 16.56 1.90
CA VAL A 9 46.75 15.25 2.07
C VAL A 9 47.68 14.11 1.64
N PRO A 10 47.89 13.06 2.46
CA PRO A 10 48.80 11.96 2.17
C PRO A 10 48.15 10.89 1.28
N TRP A 11 47.74 11.26 0.07
CA TRP A 11 46.94 10.43 -0.85
C TRP A 11 47.45 9.00 -1.04
N SER A 12 48.77 8.79 -1.13
CA SER A 12 49.34 7.44 -1.29
C SER A 12 49.10 6.51 -0.10
N ARG A 13 49.04 7.07 1.13
CA ARG A 13 48.70 6.29 2.33
C ARG A 13 47.21 6.02 2.41
N LEU A 14 46.37 6.98 1.99
CA LEU A 14 44.92 6.79 1.96
C LEU A 14 44.51 5.70 0.96
N ARG A 15 45.15 5.63 -0.21
CA ARG A 15 44.93 4.54 -1.17
C ARG A 15 45.34 3.18 -0.60
N ALA A 16 46.57 3.06 -0.11
CA ALA A 16 47.05 1.80 0.48
C ALA A 16 46.14 1.29 1.61
N TRP A 17 45.56 2.19 2.41
CA TRP A 17 44.58 1.86 3.46
C TRP A 17 43.22 1.39 2.92
N ILE A 18 42.76 1.93 1.78
CA ILE A 18 41.58 1.41 1.05
C ILE A 18 41.90 0.04 0.44
N ASP A 19 43.04 -0.09 -0.24
CA ASP A 19 43.51 -1.32 -0.88
C ASP A 19 43.64 -2.48 0.15
N GLU A 20 44.11 -2.16 1.36
CA GLU A 20 44.22 -3.06 2.51
C GLU A 20 42.84 -3.52 3.02
N HIS A 21 41.90 -2.59 3.28
CA HIS A 21 40.55 -2.96 3.71
C HIS A 21 39.74 -3.70 2.64
N GLU A 22 39.86 -3.35 1.36
CA GLU A 22 39.26 -4.15 0.27
C GLU A 22 39.84 -5.57 0.19
N ALA A 23 41.13 -5.74 0.50
CA ALA A 23 41.75 -7.07 0.58
C ALA A 23 41.21 -7.87 1.77
N GLU A 24 41.01 -7.24 2.92
CA GLU A 24 40.36 -7.86 4.09
C GLU A 24 38.91 -8.28 3.79
N GLU A 25 38.11 -7.46 3.11
CA GLU A 25 36.74 -7.82 2.72
C GLU A 25 36.73 -9.01 1.76
N ARG A 26 37.62 -8.99 0.76
CA ARG A 26 37.79 -10.06 -0.24
C ARG A 26 38.29 -11.37 0.36
N GLN A 27 39.06 -11.32 1.45
CA GLN A 27 39.57 -12.51 2.14
C GLN A 27 38.58 -13.07 3.18
N ASN A 28 37.83 -12.22 3.87
CA ASN A 28 36.91 -12.63 4.94
C ASN A 28 35.45 -12.82 4.47
N GLY A 29 35.10 -12.35 3.27
CA GLY A 29 33.75 -12.46 2.70
C GLY A 29 32.69 -11.65 3.46
N ARG A 30 33.10 -10.57 4.13
CA ARG A 30 32.26 -9.68 4.94
C ARG A 30 32.81 -8.24 4.89
N PRO A 31 31.97 -7.21 5.02
CA PRO A 31 32.44 -5.82 5.14
C PRO A 31 33.38 -5.65 6.33
N THR A 32 34.42 -4.84 6.16
CA THR A 32 35.46 -4.69 7.19
C THR A 32 34.97 -3.78 8.33
N THR A 33 35.24 -4.19 9.56
CA THR A 33 34.72 -3.54 10.77
C THR A 33 35.45 -2.22 11.08
N LEU A 34 35.15 -1.18 10.31
CA LEU A 34 35.56 0.19 10.58
C LEU A 34 34.97 0.69 11.91
N THR A 35 35.73 1.52 12.64
CA THR A 35 35.22 2.15 13.86
C THR A 35 34.12 3.16 13.53
N ARG A 36 33.21 3.40 14.49
CA ARG A 36 32.14 4.41 14.37
C ARG A 36 32.69 5.77 13.90
N THR A 37 33.81 6.22 14.45
CA THR A 37 34.42 7.51 14.10
C THR A 37 34.95 7.54 12.67
N GLN A 38 35.43 6.41 12.14
CA GLN A 38 35.82 6.31 10.71
C GLN A 38 34.59 6.36 9.80
N LEU A 39 33.50 5.66 10.14
CA LEU A 39 32.24 5.71 9.39
C LEU A 39 31.60 7.12 9.43
N GLU A 40 31.61 7.78 10.58
CA GLU A 40 31.18 9.18 10.73
C GLU A 40 32.12 10.17 10.01
N ALA A 41 33.40 9.84 9.80
CA ALA A 41 34.29 10.67 8.98
C ALA A 41 34.04 10.46 7.47
N LEU A 42 33.87 9.20 7.03
CA LEU A 42 33.64 8.85 5.62
C LEU A 42 32.29 9.36 5.11
N SER A 43 31.24 9.32 5.93
CA SER A 43 29.88 9.77 5.53
C SER A 43 29.73 11.28 5.31
N ARG A 44 30.76 12.08 5.64
CA ARG A 44 30.89 13.50 5.26
C ARG A 44 31.59 13.70 3.90
N LEU A 45 32.11 12.62 3.31
CA LEU A 45 32.87 12.61 2.05
C LEU A 45 32.16 11.81 0.95
N VAL A 46 31.48 10.73 1.33
CA VAL A 46 30.74 9.82 0.44
C VAL A 46 29.40 9.47 1.12
N PRO A 47 28.23 9.68 0.47
CA PRO A 47 26.94 9.22 1.01
C PRO A 47 26.89 7.69 1.16
N PHE A 48 26.44 7.21 2.31
CA PHE A 48 26.18 5.78 2.56
C PHE A 48 24.71 5.41 2.36
N ASP A 49 23.83 6.41 2.32
CA ASP A 49 22.41 6.25 2.03
C ASP A 49 22.19 6.01 0.53
N GLN A 50 21.78 4.78 0.21
CA GLN A 50 21.09 4.52 -1.06
C GLN A 50 19.78 5.32 -1.05
N LYS A 51 19.44 5.94 -2.19
CA LYS A 51 18.16 6.66 -2.35
C LYS A 51 17.00 5.74 -1.99
N GLU A 52 16.23 6.11 -0.96
CA GLU A 52 15.11 5.28 -0.48
C GLU A 52 14.14 4.96 -1.64
N PRO A 53 13.87 3.66 -1.93
CA PRO A 53 13.01 3.26 -3.04
C PRO A 53 11.57 3.73 -2.86
N ASP A 54 10.93 4.17 -3.95
CA ASP A 54 9.55 4.66 -3.85
C ASP A 54 8.56 3.52 -3.57
N VAL A 55 7.88 3.64 -2.42
CA VAL A 55 6.77 2.80 -1.97
C VAL A 55 5.48 3.59 -1.79
N SER A 56 5.48 4.89 -2.10
CA SER A 56 4.26 5.69 -2.13
C SER A 56 3.38 5.26 -3.31
N GLY A 57 2.06 5.22 -3.10
CA GLY A 57 1.09 4.85 -4.14
C GLY A 57 0.40 3.48 -4.02
N GLY A 58 0.61 2.71 -2.94
CA GLY A 58 -0.21 1.50 -2.70
C GLY A 58 -0.06 0.89 -1.31
N ASP A 59 -1.15 0.34 -0.78
CA ASP A 59 -1.13 -0.50 0.42
C ASP A 59 -0.83 -1.96 0.04
N PHE A 60 0.43 -2.23 -0.26
CA PHE A 60 0.93 -3.56 -0.62
C PHE A 60 0.74 -4.57 0.52
N ILE A 61 0.72 -4.14 1.79
CA ILE A 61 0.44 -5.00 2.95
C ILE A 61 -1.00 -5.52 2.89
N SER A 62 -2.00 -4.65 2.72
CA SER A 62 -3.40 -5.10 2.62
C SER A 62 -3.66 -5.92 1.35
N LEU A 63 -3.05 -5.57 0.22
CA LEU A 63 -3.13 -6.34 -1.02
C LEU A 63 -2.51 -7.75 -0.87
N LEU A 64 -1.37 -7.86 -0.19
CA LEU A 64 -0.73 -9.14 0.13
C LEU A 64 -1.60 -9.99 1.06
N LEU A 65 -2.13 -9.41 2.13
CA LEU A 65 -3.01 -10.11 3.08
C LEU A 65 -4.30 -10.58 2.40
N HIS A 66 -4.91 -9.77 1.54
CA HIS A 66 -6.08 -10.15 0.76
C HIS A 66 -5.76 -11.32 -0.21
N LEU A 67 -4.64 -11.27 -0.92
CA LEU A 67 -4.22 -12.35 -1.82
C LEU A 67 -3.95 -13.66 -1.05
N ILE A 68 -3.31 -13.57 0.11
CA ILE A 68 -3.04 -14.72 1.00
C ILE A 68 -4.36 -15.34 1.51
N GLN A 69 -5.31 -14.52 1.95
CA GLN A 69 -6.65 -14.98 2.37
C GLN A 69 -7.43 -15.63 1.23
N ALA A 70 -7.48 -14.98 0.05
CA ALA A 70 -8.16 -15.48 -1.14
C ALA A 70 -7.59 -16.82 -1.65
N ARG A 71 -6.30 -17.07 -1.39
CA ARG A 71 -5.61 -18.33 -1.72
C ARG A 71 -5.52 -19.32 -0.57
N ARG A 72 -6.06 -18.98 0.62
CA ARG A 72 -6.00 -19.78 1.87
C ARG A 72 -4.58 -20.16 2.29
N LEU A 73 -3.61 -19.29 1.99
CA LEU A 73 -2.22 -19.46 2.41
C LEU A 73 -2.04 -19.09 3.89
N PRO A 74 -0.99 -19.59 4.57
CA PRO A 74 -0.63 -19.12 5.91
C PRO A 74 -0.35 -17.61 5.93
N LEU A 75 -0.66 -16.95 7.06
CA LEU A 75 -0.39 -15.52 7.24
C LEU A 75 1.12 -15.22 7.15
N PRO A 76 1.50 -14.09 6.54
CA PRO A 76 2.91 -13.70 6.43
C PRO A 76 3.42 -13.18 7.78
N SER A 77 4.71 -13.39 8.06
CA SER A 77 5.38 -12.75 9.19
C SER A 77 6.24 -11.58 8.71
N PHE A 78 6.26 -10.49 9.49
CA PHE A 78 7.07 -9.31 9.23
C PHE A 78 8.07 -9.13 10.37
N VAL A 79 9.36 -9.05 10.04
CA VAL A 79 10.47 -8.86 10.99
C VAL A 79 11.10 -7.51 10.74
N ASP A 80 10.99 -6.60 11.70
CA ASP A 80 11.60 -5.26 11.65
C ASP A 80 13.02 -5.28 12.25
N GLU A 81 13.99 -4.75 11.51
CA GLU A 81 15.36 -4.57 11.98
C GLU A 81 15.75 -3.10 11.90
N ALA A 82 16.41 -2.59 12.95
CA ALA A 82 16.92 -1.23 12.99
C ALA A 82 18.43 -1.25 12.70
N VAL A 83 18.84 -0.56 11.64
CA VAL A 83 20.23 -0.48 11.17
C VAL A 83 20.74 0.94 11.40
N LEU A 84 21.94 1.09 11.97
CA LEU A 84 22.58 2.39 12.14
C LEU A 84 23.40 2.72 10.88
N VAL A 85 22.97 3.73 10.14
CA VAL A 85 23.60 4.19 8.89
C VAL A 85 24.32 5.51 9.13
N PRO A 86 25.60 5.66 8.73
CA PRO A 86 26.32 6.91 8.87
C PRO A 86 25.89 7.90 7.78
N ILE A 87 25.21 8.99 8.15
CA ILE A 87 24.69 10.02 7.22
C ILE A 87 25.19 11.39 7.69
N ASP A 88 25.86 12.13 6.79
CA ASP A 88 26.56 13.41 7.08
C ASP A 88 27.40 13.39 8.37
N GLY A 89 27.98 12.23 8.66
CA GLY A 89 28.78 11.98 9.85
C GLY A 89 28.04 11.87 11.17
N HIS A 90 26.76 11.48 11.12
CA HIS A 90 25.95 11.06 12.26
C HIS A 90 25.41 9.65 12.04
N MET A 91 25.56 8.75 13.01
CA MET A 91 24.91 7.42 12.97
C MET A 91 23.40 7.57 13.18
N MET A 92 22.62 7.50 12.10
CA MET A 92 21.16 7.60 12.12
C MET A 92 20.49 6.22 12.09
N PRO A 93 19.43 5.97 12.88
CA PRO A 93 18.63 4.76 12.75
C PRO A 93 17.77 4.81 11.49
N LYS A 94 17.97 3.81 10.62
CA LYS A 94 17.07 3.44 9.52
C LYS A 94 16.46 2.07 9.83
N PHE A 95 15.45 1.66 9.05
CA PHE A 95 14.76 0.40 9.21
C PHE A 95 14.77 -0.42 7.92
N ARG A 96 15.02 -1.72 8.04
CA ARG A 96 14.67 -2.72 7.01
C ARG A 96 13.62 -3.66 7.57
N CYS A 97 12.85 -4.28 6.68
CA CYS A 97 11.85 -5.27 7.06
C CYS A 97 11.99 -6.49 6.17
N VAL A 98 11.79 -7.67 6.75
CA VAL A 98 11.70 -8.94 6.01
C VAL A 98 10.29 -9.50 6.15
N CYS A 99 9.61 -9.68 5.03
CA CYS A 99 8.32 -10.34 4.91
C CYS A 99 8.53 -11.81 4.53
N SER A 100 8.20 -12.74 5.42
CA SER A 100 8.29 -14.17 5.15
C SER A 100 6.91 -14.77 4.90
N VAL A 101 6.78 -15.49 3.79
CA VAL A 101 5.57 -16.22 3.38
C VAL A 101 5.91 -17.71 3.36
N ALA A 102 5.16 -18.52 4.10
CA ALA A 102 5.34 -19.97 4.14
C ALA A 102 5.30 -20.57 2.72
N GLU A 103 6.14 -21.58 2.46
CA GLU A 103 6.34 -22.23 1.15
C GLU A 103 6.94 -21.36 0.02
N TYR A 104 6.86 -20.03 0.10
CA TYR A 104 7.33 -19.11 -0.95
C TYR A 104 8.64 -18.40 -0.64
N GLY A 105 9.02 -18.25 0.63
CA GLY A 105 10.31 -17.69 1.06
C GLY A 105 10.19 -16.34 1.76
N SER A 106 11.29 -15.58 1.77
CA SER A 106 11.42 -14.28 2.43
C SER A 106 11.74 -13.17 1.42
N PHE A 107 11.20 -11.97 1.66
CA PHE A 107 11.25 -10.82 0.77
C PHE A 107 11.59 -9.54 1.55
N PRO A 108 12.34 -8.58 0.96
CA PRO A 108 12.95 -8.64 -0.37
C PRO A 108 14.08 -9.68 -0.45
N CYS A 109 14.38 -10.16 -1.65
CA CYS A 109 15.44 -11.15 -1.90
C CYS A 109 16.11 -10.93 -3.26
N LEU A 110 17.15 -11.71 -3.58
CA LEU A 110 17.95 -11.55 -4.80
C LEU A 110 17.07 -11.61 -6.07
N GLY A 111 17.11 -10.55 -6.87
CA GLY A 111 16.27 -10.36 -8.06
C GLY A 111 14.86 -9.84 -7.78
N LEU A 112 14.46 -9.70 -6.52
CA LEU A 112 13.14 -9.26 -6.05
C LEU A 112 13.29 -8.29 -4.86
N GLY A 113 13.82 -7.10 -5.15
CA GLY A 113 14.04 -6.03 -4.18
C GLY A 113 15.43 -6.04 -3.53
N VAL A 114 16.32 -6.94 -3.96
CA VAL A 114 17.76 -6.91 -3.67
C VAL A 114 18.53 -7.21 -4.95
N GLU A 115 19.53 -6.40 -5.27
CA GLU A 115 20.45 -6.63 -6.40
C GLU A 115 21.64 -7.50 -5.97
N GLU A 116 22.32 -8.13 -6.92
CA GLU A 116 23.44 -9.04 -6.61
C GLU A 116 24.62 -8.26 -5.99
N GLY A 117 25.06 -8.68 -4.80
CA GLY A 117 26.09 -8.00 -4.01
C GLY A 117 25.60 -6.87 -3.10
N TRP A 118 24.31 -6.52 -3.12
CA TRP A 118 23.75 -5.44 -2.29
C TRP A 118 22.96 -5.97 -1.08
N GLU A 119 22.89 -5.17 -0.01
CA GLU A 119 21.93 -5.42 1.08
C GLU A 119 20.53 -4.90 0.72
N ALA A 120 19.50 -5.39 1.43
CA ALA A 120 18.13 -4.90 1.28
C ALA A 120 18.03 -3.40 1.64
N PRO A 121 17.34 -2.57 0.84
CA PRO A 121 17.22 -1.13 1.10
C PRO A 121 16.67 -0.79 2.50
N VAL A 122 17.17 0.32 3.02
CA VAL A 122 16.88 0.83 4.36
C VAL A 122 16.08 2.13 4.27
N PHE A 123 15.09 2.28 5.16
CA PHE A 123 14.08 3.35 5.10
C PHE A 123 14.08 4.19 6.36
N GLN A 124 13.64 5.45 6.26
CA GLN A 124 13.49 6.31 7.44
C GLN A 124 12.35 5.83 8.36
N ASN A 125 11.33 5.17 7.79
CA ASN A 125 10.13 4.73 8.50
C ASN A 125 9.94 3.20 8.44
N LYS A 126 9.47 2.62 9.56
CA LYS A 126 9.09 1.19 9.61
C LYS A 126 7.90 0.84 8.70
N LYS A 127 6.98 1.77 8.45
CA LYS A 127 5.83 1.58 7.55
C LYS A 127 6.31 1.33 6.12
N ASP A 128 7.26 2.14 5.66
CA ASP A 128 7.77 2.12 4.30
C ASP A 128 8.63 0.86 4.05
N ALA A 129 9.45 0.48 5.04
CA ALA A 129 10.16 -0.81 5.02
C ALA A 129 9.21 -2.03 4.92
N LYS A 130 8.07 -2.01 5.63
CA LYS A 130 7.04 -3.07 5.52
C LYS A 130 6.34 -3.07 4.18
N GLN A 131 5.98 -1.89 3.66
CA GLN A 131 5.37 -1.77 2.34
C GLN A 131 6.33 -2.25 1.25
N TYR A 132 7.64 -1.96 1.37
CA TYR A 132 8.67 -2.49 0.46
C TYR A 132 8.73 -4.03 0.49
N ALA A 133 8.83 -4.64 1.68
CA ALA A 133 8.87 -6.09 1.82
C ALA A 133 7.58 -6.76 1.30
N ALA A 134 6.41 -6.16 1.57
CA ALA A 134 5.13 -6.63 1.08
C ALA A 134 4.98 -6.51 -0.44
N LYS A 135 5.49 -5.43 -1.05
CA LYS A 135 5.48 -5.16 -2.50
C LYS A 135 6.16 -6.29 -3.29
N TYR A 136 7.35 -6.73 -2.87
CA TYR A 136 8.06 -7.82 -3.54
C TYR A 136 7.49 -9.21 -3.24
N ALA A 137 7.00 -9.45 -2.01
CA ALA A 137 6.26 -10.68 -1.69
C ALA A 137 4.99 -10.81 -2.56
N LEU A 138 4.22 -9.73 -2.68
CA LEU A 138 3.03 -9.66 -3.53
C LEU A 138 3.36 -9.90 -5.00
N GLN A 139 4.37 -9.22 -5.54
CA GLN A 139 4.84 -9.39 -6.92
C GLN A 139 5.24 -10.84 -7.21
N TYR A 140 5.98 -11.49 -6.31
CA TYR A 140 6.40 -12.88 -6.46
C TYR A 140 5.21 -13.86 -6.40
N LEU A 141 4.30 -13.68 -5.44
CA LEU A 141 3.09 -14.51 -5.35
C LEU A 141 2.19 -14.34 -6.57
N GLN A 142 1.99 -13.12 -7.05
CA GLN A 142 1.24 -12.86 -8.28
C GLN A 142 1.88 -13.59 -9.47
N GLN A 143 3.20 -13.52 -9.64
CA GLN A 143 3.89 -14.27 -10.70
C GLN A 143 3.68 -15.78 -10.53
N LYS A 144 4.02 -16.37 -9.36
CA LYS A 144 3.97 -17.82 -9.13
C LYS A 144 2.56 -18.42 -9.19
N ILE A 145 1.54 -17.67 -8.80
CA ILE A 145 0.15 -18.16 -8.70
C ILE A 145 -0.64 -17.86 -9.99
N CYS A 146 -0.30 -16.80 -10.74
CA CYS A 146 -0.99 -16.45 -11.98
C CYS A 146 -0.29 -16.96 -13.26
N THR A 147 0.95 -17.47 -13.22
CA THR A 147 1.52 -18.19 -14.38
C THR A 147 0.78 -19.52 -14.62
N PRO A 148 0.07 -19.71 -15.74
CA PRO A 148 -0.52 -21.00 -16.07
C PRO A 148 0.59 -21.96 -16.51
N THR A 149 0.99 -22.91 -15.66
CA THR A 149 1.95 -23.95 -16.04
C THR A 149 1.34 -24.88 -17.08
N ALA A 150 1.63 -24.59 -18.34
CA ALA A 150 1.39 -25.53 -19.43
C ALA A 150 2.18 -26.85 -19.19
N ALA A 151 1.72 -27.93 -19.84
CA ALA A 151 2.38 -29.23 -19.89
C ALA A 151 2.53 -30.00 -18.55
N LYS A 152 1.42 -30.53 -18.03
CA LYS A 152 1.38 -31.95 -17.60
C LYS A 152 0.47 -32.75 -18.53
N ASN A 153 1.08 -33.33 -19.58
CA ASN A 153 0.40 -34.11 -20.62
C ASN A 153 -0.08 -35.48 -20.11
N GLY A 154 -1.19 -35.50 -19.37
CA GLY A 154 -1.94 -36.71 -19.06
C GLY A 154 -2.72 -37.19 -20.29
N LYS A 155 -2.14 -38.10 -21.09
CA LYS A 155 -2.79 -38.69 -22.29
C LYS A 155 -4.15 -39.33 -21.97
N LYS A 156 -5.25 -38.61 -22.17
CA LYS A 156 -6.58 -39.21 -22.33
C LYS A 156 -6.86 -39.46 -23.81
N ARG A 157 -6.65 -40.71 -24.23
CA ARG A 157 -6.94 -41.23 -25.57
C ARG A 157 -8.43 -41.05 -25.88
N ALA A 158 -8.75 -40.37 -26.97
CA ALA A 158 -10.13 -40.22 -27.42
C ALA A 158 -10.65 -41.51 -28.08
N THR A 159 -11.94 -41.78 -27.89
CA THR A 159 -12.78 -42.63 -28.72
C THR A 159 -14.15 -41.95 -28.82
N SER A 160 -14.70 -41.83 -30.02
CA SER A 160 -15.83 -40.96 -30.33
C SER A 160 -17.06 -41.76 -30.77
N THR A 161 -18.23 -41.44 -30.23
CA THR A 161 -19.52 -41.72 -30.89
C THR A 161 -20.63 -40.73 -30.49
N ARG A 162 -21.44 -40.36 -31.48
CA ARG A 162 -22.77 -39.70 -31.43
C ARG A 162 -23.77 -40.69 -32.10
N PRO A 163 -25.12 -40.51 -32.12
CA PRO A 163 -25.92 -39.34 -31.76
C PRO A 163 -27.21 -39.61 -30.92
N SER A 164 -28.04 -38.55 -30.83
CA SER A 164 -29.44 -38.37 -30.34
C SER A 164 -30.48 -39.44 -30.82
N PRO A 165 -31.74 -39.54 -30.27
CA PRO A 165 -32.58 -38.47 -29.70
C PRO A 165 -33.42 -38.80 -28.42
N ALA A 166 -34.41 -37.95 -28.08
CA ALA A 166 -35.34 -38.04 -26.91
C ALA A 166 -36.75 -38.57 -27.30
N PRO A 167 -37.65 -38.91 -26.34
CA PRO A 167 -38.57 -37.91 -25.73
C PRO A 167 -39.00 -38.16 -24.25
N THR A 168 -39.99 -37.38 -23.77
CA THR A 168 -40.69 -37.30 -22.44
C THR A 168 -41.75 -38.41 -22.17
N PRO A 169 -42.50 -38.51 -21.03
CA PRO A 169 -42.54 -37.82 -19.69
C PRO A 169 -42.37 -38.87 -18.52
N PRO A 170 -43.08 -38.96 -17.33
CA PRO A 170 -43.99 -38.07 -16.55
C PRO A 170 -43.82 -38.04 -14.97
N ASN A 171 -44.82 -37.39 -14.32
CA ASN A 171 -45.21 -37.20 -12.89
C ASN A 171 -45.78 -38.45 -12.13
N PRO A 172 -46.25 -38.40 -10.83
CA PRO A 172 -46.05 -37.45 -9.69
C PRO A 172 -45.69 -38.17 -8.32
N PRO A 173 -46.37 -37.96 -7.15
CA PRO A 173 -45.92 -37.08 -6.05
C PRO A 173 -45.81 -37.73 -4.64
N LEU A 174 -45.40 -36.97 -3.62
CA LEU A 174 -45.83 -37.18 -2.22
C LEU A 174 -45.86 -35.88 -1.39
N ARG A 175 -46.54 -35.92 -0.23
CA ARG A 175 -47.23 -34.77 0.38
C ARG A 175 -47.41 -34.93 1.90
N GLN A 176 -46.87 -34.01 2.70
CA GLN A 176 -47.33 -33.65 4.06
C GLN A 176 -46.71 -32.29 4.43
N GLN A 177 -47.51 -31.22 4.61
CA GLN A 177 -48.30 -30.82 5.81
C GLN A 177 -47.42 -30.08 6.85
N GLN A 178 -47.61 -28.76 7.00
CA GLN A 178 -48.31 -28.08 8.13
C GLN A 178 -47.42 -28.04 9.40
N GLY A 179 -47.16 -26.88 10.02
CA GLY A 179 -48.10 -26.07 10.83
C GLY A 179 -47.86 -26.42 12.33
N VAL A 180 -47.87 -25.52 13.30
CA VAL A 180 -48.55 -24.22 13.45
C VAL A 180 -47.74 -23.25 14.34
N SER A 181 -48.27 -22.04 14.59
CA SER A 181 -47.70 -20.93 15.36
C SER A 181 -47.34 -21.22 16.84
N GLY A 182 -46.40 -20.45 17.41
CA GLY A 182 -46.16 -20.38 18.86
C GLY A 182 -45.31 -19.16 19.29
N SER A 183 -45.84 -18.32 20.19
CA SER A 183 -45.19 -17.15 20.84
C SER A 183 -46.10 -16.68 22.00
N PRO A 184 -45.64 -15.89 23.00
CA PRO A 184 -44.28 -15.46 23.36
C PRO A 184 -43.91 -15.80 24.84
N CYS A 185 -43.03 -15.01 25.48
CA CYS A 185 -42.66 -14.92 26.93
C CYS A 185 -41.38 -15.66 27.40
N ARG A 186 -40.68 -15.25 28.48
CA ARG A 186 -40.35 -13.91 29.07
C ARG A 186 -39.32 -14.10 30.23
N SER A 187 -38.34 -13.21 30.37
CA SER A 187 -37.53 -12.92 31.60
C SER A 187 -36.55 -13.97 32.21
N GLY A 188 -35.30 -13.53 32.44
CA GLY A 188 -34.37 -14.04 33.48
C GLY A 188 -33.43 -15.20 33.08
N GLY A 189 -32.14 -15.21 33.45
CA GLY A 189 -31.34 -14.14 34.08
C GLY A 189 -29.91 -14.57 34.49
N ASN A 190 -29.03 -13.58 34.65
CA ASN A 190 -27.70 -13.59 35.29
C ASN A 190 -26.49 -14.33 34.65
N SER A 191 -25.33 -13.66 34.81
CA SER A 191 -23.95 -14.20 34.87
C SER A 191 -23.37 -15.00 33.69
N HIS A 192 -22.35 -14.43 33.02
CA HIS A 192 -20.95 -14.76 33.36
C HIS A 192 -19.95 -13.76 32.75
N SER A 193 -18.79 -13.63 33.41
CA SER A 193 -17.69 -12.71 33.15
C SER A 193 -16.99 -12.87 31.79
N SER A 194 -16.58 -11.76 31.15
CA SER A 194 -15.42 -11.76 30.25
C SER A 194 -14.70 -10.40 30.16
N SER A 195 -13.37 -10.50 30.02
CA SER A 195 -12.33 -9.48 29.97
C SER A 195 -12.63 -8.13 29.32
N SER A 196 -12.22 -7.05 30.00
CA SER A 196 -11.78 -5.80 29.36
C SER A 196 -10.66 -6.10 28.34
N ARG A 197 -10.76 -5.56 27.13
CA ARG A 197 -9.66 -5.51 26.15
C ARG A 197 -9.35 -4.05 25.81
N PRO A 198 -8.06 -3.62 25.83
CA PRO A 198 -7.70 -2.28 25.38
C PRO A 198 -7.86 -2.17 23.86
N ASN A 199 -8.55 -1.12 23.40
CA ASN A 199 -8.71 -0.82 21.99
C ASN A 199 -7.66 0.23 21.57
N THR A 200 -6.52 -0.21 21.05
CA THR A 200 -5.40 0.65 20.65
C THR A 200 -4.83 0.17 19.31
N GLY A 201 -5.25 0.79 18.20
CA GLY A 201 -4.86 0.31 16.86
C GLY A 201 -5.37 1.09 15.64
N ALA A 202 -5.89 2.32 15.79
CA ALA A 202 -6.28 3.19 14.68
C ALA A 202 -6.12 4.67 15.12
N ALA A 203 -5.16 5.38 14.53
CA ALA A 203 -4.81 6.75 14.95
C ALA A 203 -3.95 7.58 13.97
N HIS A 204 -3.60 7.10 12.76
CA HIS A 204 -2.58 7.80 11.95
C HIS A 204 -2.76 7.80 10.41
N ASP A 205 -3.46 6.84 9.83
CA ASP A 205 -3.93 6.92 8.42
C ASP A 205 -5.31 7.58 8.30
N ASP A 206 -6.04 7.70 9.42
CA ASP A 206 -7.35 8.36 9.44
C ASP A 206 -7.26 9.87 9.17
N ASP A 207 -6.21 10.53 9.68
CA ASP A 207 -6.05 11.98 9.70
C ASP A 207 -5.89 12.56 8.28
N GLU A 208 -5.01 12.01 7.44
CA GLU A 208 -4.79 12.54 6.08
C GLU A 208 -6.04 12.45 5.19
N GLY A 209 -6.76 11.31 5.24
CA GLY A 209 -8.02 11.16 4.52
C GLY A 209 -9.08 12.17 4.96
N ASP A 210 -9.19 12.40 6.27
CA ASP A 210 -10.15 13.34 6.83
C ASP A 210 -9.72 14.81 6.62
N LEU A 211 -8.41 15.10 6.54
CA LEU A 211 -7.86 16.39 6.09
C LEU A 211 -8.17 16.68 4.61
N ILE A 212 -8.11 15.68 3.73
CA ILE A 212 -8.48 15.84 2.30
C ILE A 212 -9.97 16.13 2.17
N ILE A 213 -10.82 15.36 2.87
CA ILE A 213 -12.28 15.58 2.95
C ILE A 213 -12.58 16.99 3.46
N ARG A 214 -11.92 17.42 4.55
CA ARG A 214 -12.08 18.75 5.13
C ARG A 214 -11.65 19.86 4.15
N LYS A 215 -10.48 19.75 3.51
CA LYS A 215 -9.98 20.73 2.52
C LYS A 215 -10.94 20.87 1.33
N ALA A 216 -11.50 19.77 0.84
CA ALA A 216 -12.49 19.79 -0.24
C ALA A 216 -13.75 20.58 0.17
N SER A 217 -14.28 20.33 1.37
CA SER A 217 -15.46 21.04 1.90
C SER A 217 -15.20 22.52 2.16
N GLU A 218 -14.08 22.89 2.80
CA GLU A 218 -13.68 24.29 3.00
C GLU A 218 -13.51 25.03 1.65
N CYS A 219 -12.94 24.37 0.65
CA CYS A 219 -12.78 24.95 -0.68
C CYS A 219 -14.12 25.10 -1.43
N SER A 220 -15.04 24.13 -1.30
CA SER A 220 -16.38 24.17 -1.88
C SER A 220 -17.18 25.39 -1.41
N VAL A 221 -17.22 25.61 -0.09
CA VAL A 221 -17.89 26.77 0.53
C VAL A 221 -17.26 28.07 0.04
N ARG A 222 -15.92 28.18 0.10
CA ARG A 222 -15.18 29.37 -0.35
C ARG A 222 -15.35 29.69 -1.85
N MET A 223 -15.61 28.69 -2.68
CA MET A 223 -15.85 28.85 -4.12
C MET A 223 -17.32 29.12 -4.48
N GLY A 224 -18.23 29.10 -3.50
CA GLY A 224 -19.66 29.40 -3.68
C GLY A 224 -20.55 28.19 -3.99
N PHE A 225 -20.00 26.96 -4.02
CA PHE A 225 -20.79 25.75 -4.32
C PHE A 225 -21.58 25.21 -3.12
N GLY A 226 -21.38 25.80 -1.93
CA GLY A 226 -22.06 25.41 -0.70
C GLY A 226 -21.41 24.23 0.02
N THR A 227 -22.17 23.57 0.88
CA THR A 227 -21.73 22.38 1.62
C THR A 227 -21.48 21.23 0.65
N LEU A 228 -20.41 20.48 0.87
CA LEU A 228 -20.05 19.27 0.16
C LEU A 228 -20.41 18.05 1.01
N GLU A 229 -21.25 17.17 0.48
CA GLU A 229 -21.62 15.88 1.06
C GLU A 229 -21.21 14.73 0.14
N PHE A 230 -21.15 13.52 0.68
CA PHE A 230 -20.64 12.33 -0.01
C PHE A 230 -21.65 11.18 0.07
N VAL A 231 -22.36 10.97 -1.03
CA VAL A 231 -23.23 9.81 -1.22
C VAL A 231 -22.35 8.63 -1.62
N VAL A 232 -22.50 7.52 -0.89
CA VAL A 232 -21.73 6.28 -1.08
C VAL A 232 -22.73 5.13 -1.18
N GLU A 233 -22.78 4.50 -2.34
CA GLU A 233 -23.72 3.46 -2.72
C GLU A 233 -22.93 2.14 -2.92
N PRO A 234 -23.39 0.97 -2.42
CA PRO A 234 -22.73 -0.30 -2.69
C PRO A 234 -22.67 -0.61 -4.18
N ASP A 235 -21.60 -1.26 -4.61
CA ASP A 235 -21.53 -1.85 -5.95
C ASP A 235 -22.49 -3.05 -6.04
N ALA A 236 -23.19 -3.19 -7.16
CA ALA A 236 -24.22 -4.21 -7.35
C ALA A 236 -23.63 -5.56 -7.83
N GLU A 237 -22.42 -5.55 -8.38
CA GLU A 237 -21.74 -6.74 -8.91
C GLU A 237 -20.61 -7.22 -7.99
N LEU A 238 -20.09 -6.34 -7.13
CA LEU A 238 -18.87 -6.56 -6.35
C LEU A 238 -19.07 -6.30 -4.84
N ASP A 239 -19.09 -7.37 -4.03
CA ASP A 239 -19.17 -7.25 -2.57
C ASP A 239 -17.97 -6.48 -1.98
N MET A 240 -18.23 -5.68 -0.94
CA MET A 240 -17.31 -4.71 -0.31
C MET A 240 -16.80 -3.55 -1.19
N PHE A 241 -17.21 -3.47 -2.46
CA PHE A 241 -16.94 -2.31 -3.32
C PHE A 241 -18.09 -1.28 -3.27
N PHE A 242 -17.75 -0.03 -3.60
CA PHE A 242 -18.66 1.11 -3.55
C PHE A 242 -18.48 2.04 -4.76
N HIS A 243 -19.60 2.62 -5.18
CA HIS A 243 -19.62 3.85 -5.96
C HIS A 243 -19.77 5.04 -5.01
N ALA A 244 -19.16 6.18 -5.33
CA ALA A 244 -19.41 7.40 -4.57
C ALA A 244 -19.39 8.64 -5.46
N ARG A 245 -20.20 9.63 -5.06
CA ARG A 245 -20.40 10.89 -5.77
C ARG A 245 -20.54 12.06 -4.80
N PRO A 246 -20.05 13.25 -5.17
CA PRO A 246 -20.25 14.44 -4.37
C PRO A 246 -21.68 14.99 -4.56
N VAL A 247 -22.21 15.60 -3.52
CA VAL A 247 -23.46 16.39 -3.56
C VAL A 247 -23.15 17.77 -3.01
N PHE A 248 -23.57 18.81 -3.74
CA PHE A 248 -23.28 20.21 -3.43
C PHE A 248 -24.58 20.98 -3.20
N SER A 249 -24.70 21.75 -2.12
CA SER A 249 -25.92 22.52 -1.83
C SER A 249 -26.30 23.51 -2.94
N HIS A 250 -25.31 24.05 -3.66
CA HIS A 250 -25.50 24.93 -4.82
C HIS A 250 -24.89 24.32 -6.09
N GLY A 251 -25.03 23.01 -6.26
CA GLY A 251 -24.37 22.21 -7.30
C GLY A 251 -24.78 22.45 -8.76
N ALA A 252 -25.66 23.40 -9.05
CA ALA A 252 -26.21 23.63 -10.39
C ALA A 252 -25.16 23.99 -11.47
N LEU A 253 -23.96 24.39 -11.07
CA LEU A 253 -22.82 24.70 -11.95
C LEU A 253 -21.70 23.65 -11.91
N VAL A 254 -21.87 22.54 -11.17
CA VAL A 254 -20.86 21.47 -11.08
C VAL A 254 -21.18 20.38 -12.13
N PRO A 255 -20.26 20.04 -13.05
CA PRO A 255 -20.49 18.98 -14.03
C PRO A 255 -20.70 17.62 -13.35
N ALA A 256 -21.72 16.87 -13.77
CA ALA A 256 -22.18 15.63 -13.12
C ALA A 256 -21.15 14.48 -13.06
N HIS A 257 -20.02 14.59 -13.76
CA HIS A 257 -18.91 13.63 -13.71
C HIS A 257 -17.81 14.00 -12.70
N VAL A 258 -17.81 15.23 -12.17
CA VAL A 258 -16.79 15.68 -11.20
C VAL A 258 -16.92 14.89 -9.91
N GLY A 259 -15.79 14.38 -9.42
CA GLY A 259 -15.74 13.61 -8.17
C GLY A 259 -16.23 12.17 -8.27
N LEU A 260 -16.85 11.72 -9.36
CA LEU A 260 -17.41 10.37 -9.45
C LEU A 260 -16.32 9.28 -9.32
N VAL A 261 -16.57 8.29 -8.46
CA VAL A 261 -15.75 7.07 -8.32
C VAL A 261 -16.64 5.83 -8.33
N THR A 262 -16.10 4.72 -8.82
CA THR A 262 -16.80 3.45 -9.04
C THR A 262 -15.84 2.30 -8.77
N GLY A 263 -16.29 1.19 -8.18
CA GLY A 263 -15.42 0.06 -7.89
C GLY A 263 -14.32 0.39 -6.88
N VAL A 264 -14.62 1.20 -5.85
CA VAL A 264 -13.66 1.49 -4.76
C VAL A 264 -13.91 0.58 -3.57
N LEU A 265 -12.87 -0.12 -3.11
CA LEU A 265 -12.95 -1.03 -1.97
C LEU A 265 -13.07 -0.25 -0.65
N GLY A 266 -14.21 -0.38 0.04
CA GLY A 266 -14.45 0.26 1.34
C GLY A 266 -14.97 1.71 1.31
N LYS A 267 -15.86 2.03 2.26
CA LYS A 267 -16.62 3.30 2.29
C LYS A 267 -15.79 4.55 2.62
N LYS A 268 -14.75 4.47 3.46
CA LYS A 268 -13.89 5.64 3.77
C LYS A 268 -13.04 6.00 2.56
N GLU A 269 -12.39 5.01 1.95
CA GLU A 269 -11.58 5.21 0.74
C GLU A 269 -12.39 5.81 -0.42
N ALA A 270 -13.61 5.32 -0.66
CA ALA A 270 -14.52 5.91 -1.64
C ALA A 270 -14.77 7.42 -1.39
N ARG A 271 -14.92 7.86 -0.13
CA ARG A 271 -15.08 9.28 0.21
C ARG A 271 -13.79 10.08 0.01
N VAL A 272 -12.64 9.55 0.40
CA VAL A 272 -11.34 10.22 0.23
C VAL A 272 -11.04 10.43 -1.25
N GLN A 273 -11.29 9.44 -2.11
CA GLN A 273 -11.09 9.58 -3.55
C GLN A 273 -12.06 10.58 -4.21
N VAL A 274 -13.34 10.62 -3.80
CA VAL A 274 -14.27 11.69 -4.24
C VAL A 274 -13.73 13.05 -3.82
N ALA A 275 -13.32 13.21 -2.56
CA ALA A 275 -12.83 14.47 -2.02
C ALA A 275 -11.56 14.97 -2.75
N GLY A 276 -10.60 14.07 -3.04
CA GLY A 276 -9.41 14.39 -3.82
C GLY A 276 -9.74 14.86 -5.24
N LYS A 277 -10.62 14.13 -5.95
CA LYS A 277 -11.09 14.54 -7.29
C LYS A 277 -11.84 15.88 -7.28
N VAL A 278 -12.67 16.13 -6.26
CA VAL A 278 -13.38 17.41 -6.09
C VAL A 278 -12.43 18.55 -5.79
N LEU A 279 -11.47 18.36 -4.87
CA LEU A 279 -10.49 19.38 -4.51
C LEU A 279 -9.65 19.80 -5.72
N LEU A 280 -9.16 18.83 -6.51
CA LEU A 280 -8.41 19.09 -7.75
C LEU A 280 -9.21 19.94 -8.76
N TRP A 281 -10.50 19.63 -8.93
CA TRP A 281 -11.38 20.42 -9.81
C TRP A 281 -11.64 21.83 -9.26
N LEU A 282 -11.88 21.97 -7.95
CA LEU A 282 -12.08 23.26 -7.29
C LEU A 282 -10.84 24.17 -7.40
N GLU A 283 -9.63 23.60 -7.30
CA GLU A 283 -8.37 24.34 -7.47
C GLU A 283 -8.14 24.76 -8.94
N GLY A 284 -8.51 23.91 -9.90
CA GLY A 284 -8.58 24.28 -11.32
C GLY A 284 -9.52 25.46 -11.55
N GLN A 285 -10.76 25.38 -11.07
CA GLN A 285 -11.75 26.46 -11.14
C GLN A 285 -11.27 27.75 -10.44
N LYS A 286 -10.54 27.65 -9.33
CA LYS A 286 -9.92 28.81 -8.66
C LYS A 286 -8.88 29.48 -9.55
N LYS A 287 -8.05 28.70 -10.26
CA LYS A 287 -7.02 29.18 -11.19
C LYS A 287 -7.62 29.80 -12.47
N GLU A 288 -8.71 29.22 -12.99
CA GLU A 288 -9.45 29.80 -14.12
C GLU A 288 -10.05 31.15 -13.74
N ARG A 289 -10.79 31.23 -12.63
CA ARG A 289 -11.37 32.50 -12.13
C ARG A 289 -10.28 33.56 -11.90
N ALA A 290 -9.12 33.18 -11.34
CA ALA A 290 -8.00 34.10 -11.15
C ALA A 290 -7.39 34.60 -12.48
N THR A 291 -7.22 33.72 -13.47
CA THR A 291 -6.72 34.08 -14.81
C THR A 291 -7.68 35.02 -15.52
N THR A 292 -8.99 34.71 -15.54
CA THR A 292 -10.02 35.54 -16.15
C THR A 292 -10.13 36.91 -15.46
N PHE A 293 -10.01 36.96 -14.13
CA PHE A 293 -9.98 38.22 -13.39
C PHE A 293 -8.71 39.04 -13.73
N ALA A 294 -7.54 38.42 -13.79
CA ALA A 294 -6.32 39.11 -14.21
C ALA A 294 -6.44 39.71 -15.63
N HIS A 295 -7.00 38.97 -16.59
CA HIS A 295 -7.22 39.44 -17.96
C HIS A 295 -8.34 40.50 -18.07
N LEU A 296 -9.28 40.57 -17.12
CA LEU A 296 -10.31 41.63 -17.07
C LEU A 296 -9.78 42.95 -16.48
N PHE A 297 -8.74 42.90 -15.65
CA PHE A 297 -8.16 44.09 -15.00
C PHE A 297 -6.80 44.53 -15.58
N GLN A 298 -6.15 43.69 -16.38
CA GLN A 298 -5.12 44.11 -17.34
C GLN A 298 -5.80 44.62 -18.62
N GLY A 299 -6.20 45.90 -18.59
CA GLY A 299 -6.58 46.64 -19.80
C GLY A 299 -5.40 46.80 -20.78
N PRO A 300 -5.69 47.17 -22.04
CA PRO A 300 -4.69 47.34 -23.10
C PRO A 300 -3.76 48.55 -22.88
#